data_AF-A0A977L3M5-F1
#
_entry.id   AF-A0A977L3M5-F1
#
_cell.length_a   1.000
_cell.length_b   1.000
_cell.length_c   1.000
_cell.angle_alpha   90.00
_cell.angle_beta   90.00
_cell.angle_gamma   90.00
#
_symmetry.space_group_name_H-M   'P 1'
#
loop_
_entity.id
_entity.type
_entity.pdbx_description
1 polymer ?
#
loop_
_entity_poly.entity_id
_entity_poly.type
_entity_poly.pdbx_seq_one_letter_code
_entity_poly.pdbx_strand_id
1 'polypeptide(L)' 'MDKDTKFALLVVGVPLLGAAYCALMLGVMFAFADARQHPIITATVFVLAPSLVSGSIWLFSSFRAKNKERLGL' A
#
# COMPACT_ATOMS: atom_id res chain seq x y z
N MET A 1 21.16 -8.99 -2.78
CA MET A 1 20.85 -7.78 -3.57
C MET A 1 21.51 -6.60 -2.89
N ASP A 2 22.32 -5.88 -3.64
CA ASP A 2 23.06 -4.71 -3.15
C ASP A 2 22.09 -3.61 -2.66
N LYS A 3 22.54 -2.77 -1.73
CA LYS A 3 21.71 -1.71 -1.13
C LYS A 3 21.24 -0.73 -2.20
N ASP A 4 22.08 -0.46 -3.20
CA ASP A 4 21.78 0.47 -4.28
C ASP A 4 20.73 -0.11 -5.24
N THR A 5 20.80 -1.42 -5.52
CA THR A 5 19.76 -2.10 -6.31
C THR A 5 18.41 -2.13 -5.59
N LYS A 6 18.39 -2.33 -4.27
CA LYS A 6 17.15 -2.26 -3.47
C LYS A 6 16.53 -0.87 -3.49
N PHE A 7 17.36 0.16 -3.37
CA PHE A 7 16.89 1.54 -3.42
C PHE A 7 16.35 1.90 -4.81
N ALA A 8 17.07 1.53 -5.88
CA ALA A 8 16.61 1.73 -7.24
C ALA A 8 15.27 1.02 -7.51
N LEU A 9 15.11 -0.22 -7.04
CA LEU A 9 13.86 -0.97 -7.15
C LEU A 9 12.72 -0.28 -6.39
N LEU A 10 12.98 0.31 -5.23
CA LEU A 10 11.98 1.06 -4.46
C LEU A 10 11.56 2.34 -5.18
N VAL A 11 12.54 3.11 -5.67
CA VAL A 11 12.31 4.40 -6.35
C VAL A 11 11.49 4.20 -7.62
N VAL A 12 11.72 3.13 -8.38
CA VAL A 12 10.98 2.85 -9.62
C VAL A 12 9.71 2.03 -9.35
N GLY A 13 9.78 1.07 -8.45
CA GLY A 13 8.69 0.14 -8.16
C GLY A 13 7.51 0.80 -7.47
N VAL A 14 7.73 1.75 -6.55
CA VAL A 14 6.64 2.42 -5.84
C VAL A 14 5.74 3.24 -6.78
N PRO A 15 6.28 4.10 -7.67
CA PRO A 15 5.46 4.79 -8.68
C PRO A 15 4.72 3.84 -9.61
N LEU A 16 5.35 2.75 -10.06
CA LEU A 16 4.70 1.78 -10.95
C LEU A 16 3.57 1.02 -10.25
N LEU A 17 3.76 0.63 -8.98
CA LEU A 17 2.71 0.02 -8.16
C LEU A 17 1.56 1.01 -7.92
N GLY A 18 1.87 2.28 -7.67
CA GLY A 18 0.87 3.34 -7.55
C GLY A 18 0.05 3.50 -8.83
N ALA A 19 0.72 3.55 -9.99
CA ALA A 19 0.05 3.63 -11.29
C ALA A 19 -0.84 2.41 -11.55
N ALA A 20 -0.35 1.20 -11.26
CA ALA A 20 -1.12 -0.03 -11.38
C ALA A 20 -2.36 -0.02 -10.45
N TYR A 21 -2.21 0.50 -9.24
CA TYR A 21 -3.31 0.62 -8.29
C TYR A 21 -4.39 1.61 -8.77
N CYS A 22 -3.96 2.76 -9.31
CA CYS A 22 -4.88 3.73 -9.93
C CYS A 22 -5.61 3.11 -11.14
N ALA A 23 -4.89 2.38 -12.00
CA ALA A 23 -5.51 1.68 -13.13
C ALA A 23 -6.53 0.63 -12.66
N LEU A 24 -6.27 -0.06 -11.55
CA LEU A 24 -7.21 -1.01 -10.94
C LEU A 24 -8.48 -0.29 -10.48
N MET A 25 -8.36 0.87 -9.83
CA MET A 25 -9.53 1.68 -9.43
C MET A 25 -10.39 2.05 -10.64
N LEU A 26 -9.76 2.55 -11.71
CA LEU A 26 -10.47 2.89 -12.94
C LEU A 26 -11.13 1.65 -13.57
N GLY A 27 -10.43 0.52 -13.59
CA GLY A 27 -10.96 -0.76 -14.07
C GLY A 27 -12.22 -1.19 -13.32
N VAL A 28 -12.24 -1.05 -11.99
CA VAL A 28 -13.43 -1.31 -11.18
C VAL A 28 -14.58 -0.36 -11.55
N MET A 29 -14.31 0.94 -11.73
CA MET A 29 -15.34 1.88 -12.15
C MET A 29 -15.88 1.59 -13.56
N PHE A 30 -15.04 1.10 -14.48
CA PHE A 30 -15.52 0.71 -15.82
C PHE A 30 -16.36 -0.58 -15.77
N ALA A 31 -15.95 -1.58 -14.99
CA ALA A 31 -16.57 -2.89 -14.97
C ALA A 31 -17.89 -2.92 -14.17
N PHE A 32 -18.00 -2.14 -13.09
CA PHE A 32 -19.14 -2.20 -12.18
C PHE A 32 -19.95 -0.91 -12.21
N ALA A 33 -21.25 -1.03 -12.49
CA ALA A 33 -22.17 0.11 -12.43
C ALA A 33 -22.33 0.65 -10.99
N ASP A 34 -22.35 -0.25 -10.01
CA ASP A 34 -22.47 0.09 -8.59
C ASP A 34 -21.31 0.99 -8.10
N ALA A 35 -20.07 0.70 -8.53
CA ALA A 35 -18.91 1.52 -8.24
C ALA A 35 -19.04 2.95 -8.79
N ARG A 36 -19.73 3.14 -9.93
CA ARG A 36 -20.02 4.46 -10.51
C ARG A 36 -21.17 5.17 -9.83
N GLN A 37 -22.14 4.42 -9.29
CA GLN A 37 -23.28 4.96 -8.55
C GLN A 37 -22.88 5.41 -7.14
N HIS A 38 -21.85 4.79 -6.55
CA HIS A 38 -21.34 5.09 -5.22
C HIS A 38 -19.85 5.51 -5.22
N PRO A 39 -19.47 6.56 -5.98
CA PRO A 39 -18.07 6.89 -6.22
C PRO A 39 -17.32 7.28 -4.95
N ILE A 40 -18.01 7.89 -3.98
CA ILE A 40 -17.42 8.26 -2.69
C ILE A 40 -17.04 7.01 -1.90
N ILE A 41 -17.92 6.01 -1.83
CA ILE A 41 -17.67 4.76 -1.10
C ILE A 41 -16.51 4.02 -1.76
N THR A 42 -16.53 3.91 -3.09
CA THR A 42 -15.43 3.28 -3.84
C THR A 42 -14.12 4.01 -3.60
N ALA A 43 -14.08 5.33 -3.70
CA ALA A 43 -12.87 6.12 -3.42
C ALA A 43 -12.38 5.92 -1.98
N THR A 44 -13.28 5.91 -0.99
CA THR A 44 -12.93 5.67 0.41
C THR A 44 -12.28 4.31 0.61
N VAL A 45 -12.81 3.24 0.00
CA VAL A 45 -12.20 1.90 0.07
C VAL A 45 -10.78 1.92 -0.53
N PHE A 46 -10.62 2.55 -1.69
CA PHE A 46 -9.32 2.64 -2.37
C PHE A 46 -8.30 3.53 -1.64
N VAL A 47 -8.73 4.50 -0.84
CA VAL A 47 -7.82 5.30 0.02
C VAL A 47 -7.46 4.54 1.29
N LEU A 48 -8.42 3.86 1.90
CA LEU A 48 -8.21 3.16 3.16
C LEU A 48 -7.36 1.90 3.00
N ALA A 49 -7.54 1.13 1.93
CA ALA A 49 -6.82 -0.12 1.72
C ALA A 49 -5.28 0.03 1.81
N PRO A 50 -4.60 0.90 1.03
CA PRO A 50 -3.16 1.07 1.14
C PRO A 50 -2.73 1.71 2.47
N SER A 51 -3.56 2.58 3.03
CA SER A 51 -3.29 3.22 4.33
C SER A 51 -3.28 2.21 5.49
N LEU A 52 -4.24 1.28 5.50
CA LEU A 52 -4.33 0.20 6.48
C LEU A 52 -3.18 -0.81 6.32
N VAL A 53 -2.82 -1.15 5.08
CA VAL A 53 -1.66 -2.02 4.81
C VAL A 53 -0.37 -1.36 5.28
N SER A 54 -0.14 -0.10 4.92
CA SER A 54 1.04 0.65 5.37
C SER A 54 1.09 0.77 6.91
N GLY A 55 -0.04 1.17 7.52
CA GLY A 55 -0.15 1.30 8.97
C GLY A 55 0.07 -0.01 9.72
N SER A 56 -0.47 -1.12 9.23
CA SER A 56 -0.27 -2.45 9.84
C SER A 56 1.18 -2.94 9.72
N ILE A 57 1.83 -2.74 8.57
CA ILE A 57 3.25 -3.07 8.39
C ILE A 57 4.11 -2.25 9.36
N TRP A 58 3.86 -0.94 9.43
CA TRP A 58 4.57 -0.06 10.35
C TRP A 58 4.38 -0.50 11.81
N LEU A 59 3.14 -0.74 12.23
CA LEU A 59 2.83 -1.17 13.59
C LEU A 59 3.52 -2.50 13.94
N PHE A 60 3.43 -3.49 13.05
CA PHE A 60 4.09 -4.79 13.23
C PHE A 60 5.61 -4.66 13.32
N SER A 61 6.21 -3.83 12.47
CA SER A 61 7.66 -3.57 12.50
C SER A 61 8.09 -2.91 13.81
N SER A 62 7.30 -1.94 14.30
CA SER A 62 7.53 -1.26 15.58
C SER A 62 7.45 -2.22 16.77
N PHE A 63 6.46 -3.12 16.78
CA PHE A 63 6.35 -4.16 17.80
C PHE A 63 7.55 -5.11 17.78
N ARG A 64 8.01 -5.54 16.60
CA ARG A 64 9.19 -6.42 16.47
C ARG A 64 10.46 -5.73 16.94
N ALA A 65 10.66 -4.47 16.59
CA ALA A 65 11.81 -3.68 17.03
C ALA A 65 11.83 -3.55 18.57
N LYS A 66 10.69 -3.17 19.17
CA LYS A 66 10.55 -3.07 20.62
C LYS A 66 10.82 -4.39 21.34
N ASN A 67 10.34 -5.51 20.79
CA ASN A 67 10.57 -6.81 21.39
C ASN A 67 12.04 -7.26 21.28
N LYS A 68 12.72 -6.88 20.19
CA LYS A 68 14.16 -7.14 20.01
C LYS A 68 15.01 -6.32 21.01
N GLU A 69 14.66 -5.05 21.21
CA GLU A 69 15.27 -4.18 22.22
C GLU A 69 15.09 -4.76 23.64
N ARG A 70 13.88 -5.24 23.97
CA ARG A 70 13.59 -5.90 25.26
C ARG A 70 14.45 -7.17 25.49
N LEU A 71 14.84 -7.86 24.43
CA LEU A 71 15.66 -9.09 24.49
C LEU A 71 17.18 -8.79 24.48
N GLY A 72 17.60 -7.53 24.40
CA GLY A 72 19.01 -7.14 24.40
C GLY A 72 19.79 -7.54 23.13
N LEU A 73 19.08 -7.71 22.00
CA LEU A 73 19.60 -8.16 20.70
C LEU A 73 19.73 -7.05 19.65
#